data_AF-A0A815ZLK2-F1
#
_entry.id   AF-A0A815ZLK2-F1
#
_cell.length_a   1.000
_cell.length_b   1.000
_cell.length_c   1.000
_cell.angle_alpha   90.00
_cell.angle_beta   90.00
_cell.angle_gamma   90.00
#
_symmetry.space_group_name_H-M   'P 1'
#
loop_
_entity.id
_entity.type
_entity.pdbx_description
1 polymer ?
#
loop_
_entity_poly.entity_id
_entity_poly.type
_entity_poly.pdbx_seq_one_letter_code
_entity_poly.pdbx_strand_id
1 'polypeptide(L)'
;MGYNGDYLTKSGCIYEGIIMHEMLHTLGFWHEQSIPDRDSYVTINLDNVKAGQEHNFNKCGMFTVTTQGTSYDYNSLMHYDDKAFSSNGKPTITPKNPNVKIGQRNPLSPIDIQEVRLYYKCQ
;
A
#
# COMPACT_ATOMS: atom_id res chain seq x y z
N MET A 1 -6.15 4.50 14.50
CA MET A 1 -4.83 4.51 13.85
C MET A 1 -4.06 3.31 14.39
N GLY A 2 -4.03 2.21 13.63
CA GLY A 2 -3.24 1.02 13.98
C GLY A 2 -1.92 1.11 13.24
N TYR A 3 -0.88 1.54 13.94
CA TYR A 3 0.45 1.72 13.35
C TYR A 3 1.18 0.39 13.33
N ASN A 4 1.37 -0.18 12.15
CA ASN A 4 2.08 -1.44 11.94
C ASN A 4 3.44 -1.17 11.29
N GLY A 5 4.50 -1.15 12.09
CA GLY A 5 5.85 -1.57 11.68
C GLY A 5 6.65 -0.71 10.67
N ASP A 6 6.03 0.18 9.91
CA ASP A 6 6.69 1.05 8.94
C ASP A 6 7.09 2.37 9.63
N TYR A 7 8.31 2.38 10.16
CA TYR A 7 8.92 3.57 10.74
C TYR A 7 10.27 3.80 10.07
N LEU A 8 10.70 5.07 9.96
CA LEU A 8 12.08 5.42 9.62
C LEU A 8 13.04 4.90 10.70
N THR A 9 13.54 3.67 10.53
CA THR A 9 14.50 3.08 11.47
C THR A 9 15.92 3.49 11.11
N LYS A 10 16.69 3.93 12.11
CA LYS A 10 18.12 4.28 11.99
C LYS A 10 19.00 3.08 11.56
N SER A 11 18.49 1.87 11.71
CA SER A 11 19.17 0.60 11.39
C SER A 11 19.06 0.17 9.93
N GLY A 12 18.22 0.84 9.12
CA GLY A 12 18.13 0.65 7.68
C GLY A 12 18.76 1.83 6.92
N CYS A 13 19.19 1.59 5.68
CA CYS A 13 19.48 2.70 4.77
C CYS A 13 18.18 3.48 4.52
N ILE A 14 18.20 4.78 4.82
CA ILE A 14 17.07 5.68 4.54
C ILE A 14 17.10 5.98 3.03
N TYR A 15 16.16 5.40 2.29
CA TYR A 15 15.99 5.65 0.86
C TYR A 15 14.88 6.67 0.62
N GLU A 16 15.01 7.44 -0.47
CA GLU A 16 14.05 8.48 -0.85
C GLU A 16 12.60 7.98 -0.86
N GLY A 17 12.32 6.83 -1.48
CA GLY A 17 10.96 6.34 -1.53
C GLY A 17 10.44 5.75 -0.21
N ILE A 18 11.31 5.35 0.73
CA ILE A 18 10.85 5.05 2.10
C ILE A 18 10.43 6.36 2.79
N ILE A 19 11.21 7.43 2.65
CA ILE A 19 10.83 8.74 3.19
C ILE A 19 9.50 9.19 2.58
N MET A 20 9.33 9.08 1.26
CA MET A 20 8.09 9.47 0.59
C MET A 20 6.89 8.62 1.04
N HIS A 21 7.05 7.32 1.25
CA HIS A 21 6.00 6.43 1.78
C HIS A 21 5.51 6.90 3.17
N GLU A 22 6.43 7.18 4.08
CA GLU A 22 6.08 7.68 5.43
C GLU A 22 5.47 9.09 5.40
N MET A 23 5.93 9.93 4.46
CA MET A 23 5.32 11.23 4.23
C MET A 23 3.88 11.10 3.71
N LEU A 24 3.60 10.17 2.80
CA LEU A 24 2.24 9.90 2.33
C LEU A 24 1.31 9.46 3.47
N HIS A 25 1.77 8.57 4.36
CA HIS A 25 1.02 8.25 5.58
C HIS A 25 0.72 9.48 6.44
N THR A 26 1.70 10.37 6.61
CA THR A 26 1.53 11.62 7.36
C THR A 26 0.51 12.56 6.68
N LEU A 27 0.43 12.53 5.36
CA LEU A 27 -0.56 13.26 4.55
C LEU A 27 -1.96 12.61 4.54
N GLY A 28 -2.13 11.47 5.21
CA GLY A 28 -3.43 10.79 5.36
C GLY A 28 -3.69 9.68 4.34
N PHE A 29 -2.68 9.25 3.59
CA PHE A 29 -2.79 8.16 2.64
C PHE A 29 -2.65 6.80 3.35
N TRP A 30 -3.48 5.87 2.94
CA TRP A 30 -3.48 4.49 3.44
C TRP A 30 -2.82 3.58 2.42
N HIS A 31 -2.52 2.36 2.85
CA HIS A 31 -2.00 1.37 1.93
C HIS A 31 -2.97 1.05 0.80
N GLU A 32 -2.44 0.93 -0.41
CA GLU A 32 -3.23 0.70 -1.62
C GLU A 32 -3.97 -0.65 -1.56
N GLN A 33 -3.34 -1.69 -1.00
CA GLN A 33 -4.02 -2.99 -0.81
C GLN A 33 -5.12 -2.97 0.26
N SER A 34 -5.30 -1.87 0.97
CA SER A 34 -6.36 -1.70 1.98
C SER A 34 -7.56 -0.91 1.45
N ILE A 35 -7.56 -0.39 0.22
CA ILE A 35 -8.72 0.35 -0.28
C ILE A 35 -9.97 -0.56 -0.46
N PRO A 36 -11.21 -0.02 -0.35
CA PRO A 36 -12.44 -0.84 -0.25
C PRO A 36 -12.67 -1.82 -1.41
N ASP A 37 -12.29 -1.44 -2.63
CA ASP A 37 -12.48 -2.19 -3.86
C ASP A 37 -11.24 -3.02 -4.27
N ARG A 38 -10.21 -3.12 -3.41
CA ARG A 38 -8.98 -3.87 -3.69
C ARG A 38 -9.20 -5.31 -4.15
N ASP A 39 -10.27 -5.96 -3.70
CA ASP A 39 -10.61 -7.34 -4.07
C ASP A 39 -10.96 -7.49 -5.57
N SER A 40 -11.19 -6.39 -6.31
CA SER A 40 -11.34 -6.38 -7.77
C SER A 40 -9.99 -6.48 -8.50
N TYR A 41 -8.88 -6.22 -7.82
CA TYR A 41 -7.54 -6.06 -8.40
C TYR A 41 -6.52 -7.06 -7.85
N VAL A 42 -6.63 -7.41 -6.57
CA VAL A 42 -5.71 -8.35 -5.91
C VAL A 42 -6.48 -9.41 -5.11
N THR A 43 -5.80 -10.52 -4.84
CA THR A 43 -6.23 -11.58 -3.93
C THR A 43 -5.29 -11.62 -2.73
N ILE A 44 -5.85 -11.61 -1.52
CA ILE A 44 -5.07 -11.78 -0.28
C ILE A 44 -5.05 -13.26 0.11
N ASN A 45 -3.86 -13.84 0.19
CA ASN A 45 -3.65 -15.23 0.56
C ASN A 45 -3.36 -15.32 2.07
N LEU A 46 -4.41 -15.24 2.90
CA LEU A 46 -4.27 -15.22 4.36
C LEU A 46 -3.55 -16.45 4.93
N ASP A 47 -3.64 -17.61 4.27
CA ASP A 47 -2.91 -18.83 4.66
C ASP A 47 -1.37 -18.68 4.61
N ASN A 48 -0.87 -17.71 3.82
CA ASN A 48 0.55 -17.41 3.73
C ASN A 48 0.99 -16.31 4.71
N VAL A 49 0.06 -15.66 5.42
CA VAL A 49 0.35 -14.57 6.35
C VAL A 49 0.86 -15.12 7.69
N LYS A 50 1.80 -14.42 8.32
CA LYS A 50 2.24 -14.72 9.69
C LYS A 50 1.06 -14.61 10.66
N ALA A 51 0.90 -15.61 11.53
CA ALA A 51 -0.14 -15.60 12.55
C ALA A 51 -0.08 -14.31 13.40
N GLY A 52 -1.22 -13.63 13.53
CA GLY A 52 -1.34 -12.35 14.23
C GLY A 52 -0.96 -11.11 13.41
N GLN A 53 -0.69 -11.27 12.11
CA GLN A 53 -0.42 -10.17 11.17
C GLN A 53 -1.52 -9.98 10.11
N GLU A 54 -2.61 -10.72 10.21
CA GLU A 54 -3.74 -10.71 9.26
C GLU A 54 -4.41 -9.32 9.20
N HIS A 55 -4.38 -8.57 10.31
CA HIS A 55 -4.96 -7.23 10.39
C HIS A 55 -4.29 -6.20 9.46
N ASN A 56 -3.05 -6.46 9.02
CA ASN A 56 -2.36 -5.63 8.01
C ASN A 56 -3.05 -5.66 6.63
N PHE A 57 -3.92 -6.65 6.39
CA PHE A 57 -4.64 -6.83 5.14
C PHE A 57 -6.12 -6.45 5.25
N ASN A 58 -6.52 -5.85 6.38
CA ASN A 58 -7.87 -5.34 6.55
C ASN A 58 -8.14 -4.21 5.56
N LYS A 59 -9.36 -4.21 5.01
CA LYS A 59 -9.83 -3.11 4.17
C LYS A 59 -10.23 -1.92 5.04
N CYS A 60 -9.90 -0.73 4.59
CA CYS A 60 -10.43 0.52 5.12
C CYS A 60 -11.95 0.57 4.92
N GLY A 61 -12.65 1.24 5.82
CA GLY A 61 -14.08 1.49 5.64
C GLY A 61 -14.33 2.41 4.44
N MET A 62 -15.50 2.27 3.81
CA MET A 62 -15.89 3.09 2.64
C MET A 62 -15.83 4.61 2.87
N PHE A 63 -15.96 5.05 4.12
CA PHE A 63 -15.91 6.46 4.51
C PHE A 63 -14.56 6.87 5.13
N THR A 64 -13.60 5.94 5.24
CA THR A 64 -12.29 6.17 5.84
C THR A 64 -11.26 6.65 4.83
N VAL A 65 -11.39 6.22 3.57
CA VAL A 65 -10.47 6.56 2.48
C VAL A 65 -11.26 7.05 1.27
N THR A 66 -10.63 7.90 0.47
CA THR A 66 -11.14 8.35 -0.83
C THR A 66 -10.03 8.24 -1.85
N THR A 67 -10.29 7.54 -2.95
CA THR A 67 -9.40 7.53 -4.13
C THR A 67 -9.59 8.80 -4.97
N GLN A 68 -10.56 9.65 -4.62
CA GLN A 68 -10.85 10.88 -5.37
C GLN A 68 -11.15 10.62 -6.86
N GLY A 69 -11.63 9.42 -7.16
CA GLY A 69 -11.97 8.97 -8.51
C GLY A 69 -10.80 8.40 -9.32
N THR A 70 -9.62 8.22 -8.73
CA THR A 70 -8.50 7.50 -9.37
C THR A 70 -8.77 5.98 -9.41
N SER A 71 -8.11 5.30 -10.33
CA SER A 71 -8.10 3.84 -10.44
C SER A 71 -7.10 3.23 -9.45
N TYR A 72 -7.33 1.96 -9.08
CA TYR A 72 -6.36 1.16 -8.31
C TYR A 72 -4.95 1.21 -8.94
N ASP A 73 -3.96 1.51 -8.13
CA ASP A 73 -2.59 1.69 -8.57
C ASP A 73 -1.64 0.60 -8.04
N TYR A 74 -1.43 -0.44 -8.86
CA TYR A 74 -0.45 -1.49 -8.56
C TYR A 74 0.98 -0.97 -8.33
N ASN A 75 1.32 0.20 -8.89
CA ASN A 75 2.62 0.82 -8.74
C ASN A 75 2.65 1.88 -7.64
N SER A 76 1.59 2.02 -6.83
CA SER A 76 1.59 2.98 -5.74
C SER A 76 2.73 2.68 -4.78
N LEU A 77 3.39 3.74 -4.33
CA LEU A 77 4.39 3.64 -3.27
C LEU A 77 3.77 3.14 -1.95
N MET A 78 2.45 3.27 -1.81
CA MET A 78 1.65 2.78 -0.69
C MET A 78 1.22 1.31 -0.85
N HIS A 79 1.55 0.66 -1.96
CA HIS A 79 1.23 -0.75 -2.16
C HIS A 79 2.28 -1.65 -1.50
N TYR A 80 1.84 -2.65 -0.73
CA TYR A 80 2.72 -3.70 -0.20
C TYR A 80 3.34 -4.56 -1.31
N ASP A 81 4.50 -5.16 -1.01
CA ASP A 81 5.07 -6.20 -1.86
C ASP A 81 4.26 -7.50 -1.80
N ASP A 82 4.50 -8.37 -2.78
CA ASP A 82 3.75 -9.63 -2.93
C ASP A 82 3.94 -10.58 -1.74
N LYS A 83 5.01 -10.44 -0.97
CA LYS A 83 5.38 -11.32 0.16
C LYS A 83 5.34 -10.61 1.51
N ALA A 84 4.74 -9.43 1.58
CA ALA A 84 4.59 -8.67 2.81
C ALA A 84 4.00 -9.57 3.91
N PHE A 85 4.63 -9.62 5.08
CA PHE A 85 4.20 -10.45 6.22
C PHE A 85 4.09 -11.96 5.94
N SER A 86 4.76 -12.48 4.91
CA SER A 86 4.71 -13.92 4.57
C SER A 86 5.38 -14.79 5.65
N SER A 87 4.72 -15.88 6.03
CA SER A 87 5.24 -16.89 6.98
C SER A 87 6.07 -17.97 6.31
N ASN A 88 5.88 -18.17 5.00
CA ASN A 88 6.38 -19.33 4.26
C ASN A 88 7.09 -18.94 2.94
N GLY A 89 7.34 -17.64 2.72
CA GLY A 89 8.00 -17.12 1.53
C GLY A 89 7.13 -17.10 0.26
N LYS A 90 5.88 -17.58 0.35
CA LYS A 90 4.89 -17.51 -0.73
C LYS A 90 4.15 -16.16 -0.70
N PRO A 91 3.56 -15.73 -1.83
CA PRO A 91 2.86 -14.46 -1.91
C PRO A 91 1.68 -14.38 -0.94
N THR A 92 1.60 -13.30 -0.17
CA THR A 92 0.42 -12.89 0.61
C THR A 92 -0.52 -12.01 -0.21
N ILE A 93 -0.03 -11.38 -1.27
CA ILE A 93 -0.83 -10.60 -2.23
C ILE A 93 -0.55 -11.12 -3.65
N THR A 94 -1.60 -11.48 -4.37
CA THR A 94 -1.53 -11.89 -5.79
C THR A 94 -2.34 -10.94 -6.65
N PRO A 95 -1.73 -10.19 -7.60
CA PRO A 95 -2.48 -9.41 -8.58
C PRO A 95 -3.35 -10.31 -9.48
N LYS A 96 -4.57 -9.87 -9.78
CA LYS A 96 -5.46 -10.56 -10.72
C LYS A 96 -5.01 -10.42 -12.17
N ASN A 97 -4.33 -9.32 -12.50
CA ASN A 97 -3.63 -9.18 -13.76
C ASN A 97 -2.22 -9.81 -13.62
N PRO A 98 -1.88 -10.90 -14.33
CA PRO A 98 -0.58 -11.56 -14.17
C PRO A 98 0.59 -10.74 -14.72
N ASN A 99 0.34 -9.67 -15.48
CA ASN A 99 1.37 -8.85 -16.13
C ASN A 99 1.83 -7.65 -15.28
N VAL A 100 1.27 -7.44 -14.08
CA VAL A 100 1.65 -6.33 -13.21
C VAL A 100 2.53 -6.81 -12.06
N LYS A 101 3.39 -5.91 -11.59
CA LYS A 101 4.20 -6.08 -10.37
C LYS A 101 3.71 -5.10 -9.31
N ILE A 102 3.95 -5.42 -8.04
CA ILE A 102 3.54 -4.62 -6.88
C ILE A 102 4.72 -4.48 -5.91
N GLY A 103 4.64 -3.51 -4.99
CA GLY A 103 5.64 -3.32 -3.92
C GLY A 103 6.86 -2.49 -4.30
N GLN A 104 6.76 -1.67 -5.36
CA GLN A 104 7.84 -0.75 -5.70
C GLN A 104 8.06 0.27 -4.56
N ARG A 105 9.29 0.75 -4.41
CA ARG A 105 9.70 1.69 -3.34
C ARG A 105 10.46 2.90 -3.86
N ASN A 106 10.43 3.18 -5.16
CA ASN A 106 10.95 4.39 -5.80
C ASN A 106 10.59 4.39 -7.31
N PRO A 107 10.06 5.49 -7.89
CA PRO A 107 9.56 6.74 -7.27
C PRO A 107 8.06 6.68 -6.95
N LEU A 108 7.47 7.80 -6.50
CA LEU A 108 6.01 7.99 -6.50
C LEU A 108 5.43 7.68 -7.88
N SER A 109 4.28 7.01 -7.90
CA SER A 109 3.57 6.79 -9.14
C SER A 109 2.90 8.09 -9.63
N PRO A 110 2.52 8.19 -10.91
CA PRO A 110 1.70 9.29 -11.40
C PRO A 110 0.35 9.42 -10.66
N ILE A 111 -0.22 8.30 -10.18
CA ILE A 111 -1.48 8.29 -9.44
C ILE A 111 -1.26 8.77 -8.01
N ASP A 112 -0.19 8.35 -7.32
CA ASP A 112 0.18 8.87 -5.99
C ASP A 112 0.24 10.42 -6.01
N ILE A 113 0.91 10.99 -7.02
CA ILE A 113 1.04 12.44 -7.21
C ILE A 113 -0.32 13.08 -7.49
N GLN A 114 -1.14 12.45 -8.34
CA GLN A 114 -2.47 12.94 -8.68
C GLN A 114 -3.38 12.98 -7.45
N GLU A 115 -3.39 11.93 -6.63
CA GLU A 115 -4.23 11.89 -5.44
C GLU A 115 -3.81 12.92 -4.41
N VAL A 116 -2.50 13.13 -4.18
CA VAL A 116 -2.02 14.20 -3.30
C VAL A 116 -2.51 15.57 -3.79
N ARG A 117 -2.41 15.85 -5.10
CA ARG A 117 -2.89 17.11 -5.70
C ARG A 117 -4.39 17.29 -5.54
N LEU A 118 -5.17 16.24 -5.79
CA LEU A 118 -6.62 16.29 -5.64
C LEU A 118 -7.00 16.53 -4.17
N TYR A 119 -6.30 15.88 -3.23
CA TYR A 119 -6.66 15.91 -1.79
C TYR A 119 -6.43 17.30 -1.21
N TYR A 120 -5.27 17.88 -1.51
CA TYR A 120 -4.85 19.19 -1.04
C TYR A 120 -5.22 20.33 -1.98
N LYS A 121 -5.91 20.03 -3.09
CA LYS A 121 -6.37 21.01 -4.10
C LYS A 121 -5.22 21.86 -4.66
N CYS A 122 -4.07 21.23 -4.89
CA CYS A 122 -2.92 21.86 -5.51
C CYS A 122 -3.02 21.75 -7.04
N GLN A 123 -2.70 22.84 -7.73
CA GLN A 123 -2.64 22.92 -9.20
C GLN A 123 -1.23 22.64 -9.70
#